data_AF-A0A2N7XTQ1-F1
#
_entry.id   AF-A0A2N7XTQ1-F1
#
_cell.length_a   1.000
_cell.length_b   1.000
_cell.length_c   1.000
_cell.angle_alpha   90.00
_cell.angle_beta   90.00
_cell.angle_gamma   90.00
#
_symmetry.space_group_name_H-M   'P 1'
#
loop_
_entity.id
_entity.type
_entity.pdbx_description
1 polymer ?
#
loop_
_entity_poly.entity_id
_entity_poly.type
_entity_poly.pdbx_seq_one_letter_code
_entity_poly.pdbx_strand_id
1 'polypeptide(L)'
;ATLKGTQLNSFGAFFSRAYRENDYLWGRLHGAERLIDIVLSALDPARTLKPGRTAAIKRALFLAILDEEEPKLTAVPGLFETLRREIG
;
A
#
# COMPACT_ATOMS: atom_id res chain seq x y z
N ALA A 1 -10.31 0.44 2.06
CA ALA A 1 -10.63 -0.89 2.61
C ALA A 1 -10.50 -0.85 4.14
N THR A 2 -11.54 -1.28 4.86
CA THR A 2 -11.56 -1.28 6.33
C THR A 2 -10.69 -2.43 6.84
N LEU A 3 -9.84 -2.14 7.84
CA LEU A 3 -8.94 -3.08 8.51
C LEU A 3 -9.67 -4.39 8.88
N LYS A 4 -9.18 -5.54 8.40
CA LYS A 4 -9.73 -6.87 8.74
C LYS A 4 -9.32 -7.38 10.13
N GLY A 5 -8.50 -6.61 10.87
CA GLY A 5 -8.03 -6.95 12.22
C GLY A 5 -9.12 -7.05 13.30
N THR A 6 -10.36 -6.66 13.00
CA THR A 6 -11.48 -6.68 13.96
C THR A 6 -12.22 -8.02 14.08
N GLN A 7 -11.95 -9.01 13.22
CA GLN A 7 -12.69 -10.29 13.29
C GLN A 7 -12.21 -11.29 14.35
N LEU A 8 -11.13 -11.00 15.10
CA LEU A 8 -10.71 -11.77 16.30
C LEU A 8 -9.92 -10.84 17.26
N ASN A 9 -10.61 -9.94 17.97
CA ASN A 9 -10.06 -9.14 19.08
C ASN A 9 -8.69 -8.46 18.81
N SER A 10 -8.46 -7.88 17.62
CA SER A 10 -7.19 -7.18 17.29
C SER A 10 -5.93 -8.05 17.28
N PHE A 11 -6.05 -9.39 17.40
CA PHE A 11 -4.92 -10.34 17.38
C PHE A 11 -5.01 -11.37 16.24
N GLY A 12 -6.00 -11.27 15.34
CA GLY A 12 -6.17 -12.23 14.24
C GLY A 12 -4.90 -12.47 13.41
N ALA A 13 -4.10 -11.42 13.18
CA ALA A 13 -2.81 -11.53 12.49
C ALA A 13 -1.84 -12.54 13.14
N PHE A 14 -1.86 -12.72 14.45
CA PHE A 14 -1.00 -13.73 15.09
C PHE A 14 -1.41 -15.16 14.73
N PHE A 15 -2.68 -15.40 14.41
CA PHE A 15 -3.23 -16.74 14.20
C PHE A 15 -3.39 -17.15 12.73
N SER A 16 -3.26 -16.21 11.78
CA SER A 16 -3.40 -16.50 10.34
C SER A 16 -2.28 -15.88 9.53
N ARG A 17 -1.61 -16.72 8.74
CA ARG A 17 -0.62 -16.29 7.75
C ARG A 17 -1.22 -15.27 6.77
N ALA A 18 -2.44 -15.51 6.30
CA ALA A 18 -3.13 -14.61 5.39
C ALA A 18 -3.38 -13.23 6.03
N TYR A 19 -3.69 -13.16 7.33
CA TYR A 19 -3.85 -11.87 8.01
C TYR A 19 -2.52 -11.13 8.19
N ARG A 20 -1.42 -11.83 8.52
CA ARG A 20 -0.09 -11.18 8.56
C ARG A 20 0.33 -10.62 7.22
N GLU A 21 0.18 -11.40 6.15
CA GLU A 21 0.56 -10.96 4.82
C GLU A 21 -0.33 -9.80 4.33
N ASN A 22 -1.63 -9.81 4.68
CA ASN A 22 -2.53 -8.69 4.42
C ASN A 22 -2.05 -7.41 5.12
N ASP A 23 -1.83 -7.47 6.43
CA ASP A 23 -1.42 -6.32 7.22
C ASP A 23 -0.02 -5.81 6.82
N TYR A 24 0.90 -6.73 6.50
CA TYR A 24 2.22 -6.40 5.99
C TYR A 24 2.14 -5.61 4.67
N LEU A 25 1.35 -6.10 3.70
CA LEU A 25 1.22 -5.43 2.41
C LEU A 25 0.61 -4.04 2.56
N TRP A 26 -0.46 -3.90 3.35
CA TRP A 26 -1.05 -2.59 3.65
C TRP A 26 -0.08 -1.66 4.38
N GLY A 27 0.74 -2.20 5.28
CA GLY A 27 1.81 -1.46 5.94
C GLY A 27 2.81 -0.87 4.94
N ARG A 28 3.27 -1.66 3.96
CA ARG A 28 4.16 -1.17 2.89
C ARG A 28 3.51 -0.08 2.06
N LEU A 29 2.27 -0.27 1.61
CA LEU A 29 1.57 0.68 0.75
C LEU A 29 1.34 2.02 1.46
N HIS A 30 0.80 2.00 2.68
CA HIS A 30 0.56 3.23 3.45
C HIS A 30 1.87 3.92 3.84
N GLY A 31 2.88 3.16 4.26
CA GLY A 31 4.19 3.70 4.60
C GLY A 31 4.82 4.42 3.40
N ALA A 32 4.77 3.80 2.22
CA ALA A 32 5.31 4.35 1.00
C ALA A 32 4.57 5.62 0.55
N GLU A 33 3.24 5.64 0.62
CA GLU A 33 2.47 6.86 0.38
C GLU A 33 2.88 8.00 1.33
N ARG A 34 2.99 7.70 2.63
CA ARG A 34 3.32 8.70 3.63
C ARG A 34 4.71 9.29 3.40
N LEU A 35 5.67 8.48 2.98
CA LEU A 35 7.02 8.93 2.64
C LEU A 35 7.01 9.88 1.45
N ILE A 36 6.21 9.60 0.41
CA ILE A 36 6.03 10.55 -0.70
C ILE A 36 5.49 11.88 -0.19
N ASP A 37 4.47 11.86 0.67
CA ASP A 37 3.89 13.11 1.19
C ASP A 37 4.90 13.90 2.05
N ILE A 38 5.76 13.23 2.81
CA ILE A 38 6.86 13.87 3.56
C ILE A 38 7.86 14.52 2.59
N VAL A 39 8.30 13.82 1.55
CA VAL A 39 9.23 14.37 0.57
C VAL A 39 8.62 15.57 -0.17
N LEU A 40 7.34 15.49 -0.53
CA LEU A 40 6.63 16.59 -1.18
C LEU A 40 6.45 17.79 -0.25
N SER A 41 6.32 17.59 1.06
CA SER A 41 6.24 18.69 2.03
C SER A 41 7.55 19.49 2.16
N ALA A 42 8.67 18.96 1.68
CA ALA A 42 9.95 19.67 1.64
C ALA A 42 10.12 20.54 0.39
N LEU A 43 9.17 20.52 -0.55
CA LEU A 43 9.19 21.42 -1.70
C LEU A 43 8.97 22.87 -1.25
N ASP A 44 9.64 23.79 -1.95
CA ASP A 44 9.36 25.22 -1.83
C ASP A 44 7.86 25.47 -2.09
N PRO A 45 7.13 26.16 -1.20
CA PRO A 45 5.70 26.45 -1.38
C PRO A 45 5.38 27.17 -2.71
N ALA A 46 6.34 27.92 -3.28
CA ALA A 46 6.20 28.56 -4.58
C ALA A 46 6.35 27.59 -5.77
N ARG A 47 6.79 26.35 -5.53
CA ARG A 47 6.97 25.31 -6.54
C ARG A 47 5.98 24.18 -6.34
N THR A 48 5.02 24.08 -7.26
CA THR A 48 4.10 22.96 -7.31
C THR A 48 4.50 21.99 -8.42
N LEU A 49 4.25 20.70 -8.19
CA LEU A 49 4.34 19.73 -9.27
C LEU A 49 3.22 19.96 -10.29
N LYS A 50 3.48 19.57 -11.54
CA LYS A 50 2.44 19.58 -12.58
C LYS A 50 1.21 18.79 -12.11
N PRO A 51 -0.01 19.21 -12.52
CA PRO A 51 -1.23 18.47 -12.21
C PRO A 51 -1.09 16.98 -12.53
N GLY A 52 -1.54 16.12 -11.61
CA GLY A 52 -1.49 14.67 -11.75
C GLY A 52 -0.12 14.02 -11.52
N ARG A 53 0.99 14.78 -11.41
CA ARG A 53 2.32 14.18 -11.23
C ARG A 53 2.45 13.43 -9.90
N THR A 54 1.91 13.96 -8.82
CA THR A 54 1.88 13.28 -7.51
C THR A 54 1.12 11.96 -7.58
N ALA A 55 -0.06 11.96 -8.21
CA ALA A 55 -0.86 10.75 -8.38
C ALA A 55 -0.12 9.69 -9.22
N ALA A 56 0.56 10.12 -10.30
CA ALA A 56 1.37 9.22 -11.12
C ALA A 56 2.55 8.61 -10.34
N ILE A 57 3.21 9.38 -9.46
CA ILE A 57 4.28 8.89 -8.60
C ILE A 57 3.73 7.85 -7.60
N LYS A 58 2.64 8.17 -6.89
CA LYS A 58 2.01 7.25 -5.94
C LYS A 58 1.55 5.96 -6.61
N ARG A 59 0.94 6.05 -7.80
CA ARG A 59 0.53 4.89 -8.60
C ARG A 59 1.73 4.00 -8.97
N ALA A 60 2.79 4.59 -9.53
CA ALA A 60 3.99 3.83 -9.91
C ALA A 60 4.63 3.15 -8.69
N LEU A 61 4.64 3.83 -7.54
CA LEU A 61 5.16 3.29 -6.28
C LEU A 61 4.34 2.09 -5.79
N PHE A 62 3.01 2.18 -5.82
CA PHE A 62 2.17 1.05 -5.42
C PHE A 62 2.35 -0.16 -6.33
N LEU A 63 2.40 0.05 -7.66
CA LEU A 63 2.65 -1.04 -8.61
C LEU A 63 4.00 -1.71 -8.37
N ALA A 64 5.06 -0.93 -8.13
CA ALA A 64 6.39 -1.47 -7.82
C ALA A 64 6.40 -2.32 -6.54
N ILE A 65 5.65 -1.91 -5.51
CA ILE A 65 5.50 -2.71 -4.28
C ILE A 65 4.73 -4.00 -4.56
N LEU A 66 3.67 -3.95 -5.35
CA LEU A 66 2.92 -5.16 -5.71
C LEU A 66 3.79 -6.14 -6.49
N ASP A 67 4.53 -5.66 -7.49
CA ASP A 67 5.45 -6.49 -8.28
C ASP A 67 6.54 -7.14 -7.41
N GLU A 68 7.05 -6.41 -6.42
CA GLU A 68 8.07 -6.91 -5.49
C GLU A 68 7.53 -7.97 -4.51
N GLU A 69 6.28 -7.84 -4.07
CA GLU A 69 5.71 -8.63 -2.98
C GLU A 69 4.88 -9.84 -3.44
N GLU A 70 4.28 -9.78 -4.62
CA GLU A 70 3.45 -10.86 -5.17
C GLU A 70 4.11 -12.25 -5.16
N PRO A 71 5.38 -12.43 -5.54
CA PRO A 71 6.02 -13.76 -5.47
C PRO A 71 6.30 -14.24 -4.04
N LYS A 72 6.25 -13.35 -3.04
CA LYS A 72 6.59 -13.65 -1.63
C LYS A 72 5.34 -13.92 -0.78
N LEU A 73 4.27 -13.16 -1.00
CA LEU A 73 3.05 -13.17 -0.19
C LEU A 73 1.99 -14.13 -0.77
N THR A 74 2.21 -15.42 -0.55
CA THR A 74 1.43 -16.52 -1.17
C THR A 74 0.08 -16.81 -0.52
N ALA A 75 -0.22 -16.24 0.65
CA ALA A 75 -1.45 -16.49 1.40
C ALA A 75 -2.58 -15.48 1.09
N VAL A 76 -2.34 -14.46 0.26
CA VAL A 76 -3.32 -13.40 -0.08
C VAL A 76 -3.43 -13.10 -1.59
N PRO A 77 -3.48 -14.09 -2.50
CA PRO A 77 -3.47 -13.83 -3.94
C PRO A 77 -4.64 -12.94 -4.41
N GLY A 78 -5.84 -13.13 -3.86
CA GLY A 78 -7.00 -12.31 -4.20
C GLY A 78 -6.90 -10.83 -3.80
N LEU A 79 -6.00 -10.50 -2.87
CA LEU A 79 -5.72 -9.11 -2.51
C LEU A 79 -4.92 -8.42 -3.61
N PHE A 80 -3.90 -9.06 -4.18
CA PHE A 80 -3.12 -8.52 -5.30
C PHE A 80 -4.01 -8.23 -6.51
N GLU A 81 -4.87 -9.19 -6.89
CA GLU A 81 -5.85 -9.01 -7.97
C GLU A 81 -6.78 -7.81 -7.74
N THR A 82 -7.26 -7.64 -6.50
CA THR A 82 -8.12 -6.52 -6.14
C THR A 82 -7.37 -5.19 -6.21
N LEU A 83 -6.17 -5.12 -5.63
CA LEU A 83 -5.36 -3.91 -5.60
C LEU A 83 -4.91 -3.49 -7.00
N ARG A 84 -4.47 -4.43 -7.85
CA ARG A 84 -4.10 -4.12 -9.24
C ARG A 84 -5.27 -3.53 -10.02
N ARG A 85 -6.48 -4.09 -9.86
CA ARG A 85 -7.70 -3.55 -10.49
C ARG A 85 -8.06 -2.15 -9.98
N GLU A 86 -7.89 -1.88 -8.69
CA GLU A 86 -8.21 -0.57 -8.09
C GLU A 86 -7.18 0.50 -8.45
N ILE A 87 -5.89 0.13 -8.54
CA ILE A 87 -4.80 1.03 -8.89
C ILE A 87 -4.79 1.36 -10.40
N GLY A 88 -5.21 0.40 -11.22
CA GLY A 88 -5.43 0.54 -12.67
C GLY A 88 -4.16 0.87 -13.42
#